data_AF-A0A656JYR6-F1
#
_entry.id   AF-A0A656JYR6-F1
#
_cell.length_a   1.000
_cell.length_b   1.000
_cell.length_c   1.000
_cell.angle_alpha   90.00
_cell.angle_beta   90.00
_cell.angle_gamma   90.00
#
_symmetry.space_group_name_H-M   'P 1'
#
loop_
_entity.id
_entity.type
_entity.pdbx_description
1 polymer ?
#
loop_
_entity_poly.entity_id
_entity_poly.type
_entity_poly.pdbx_seq_one_letter_code
_entity_poly.pdbx_strand_id
1 'polypeptide(L)'
;HDGSLGSTVTERISMLPLTHNADSFAYRPERLPEGLSPADESWGWLLDSAWGGRIALQSDAAIGALDAALAVQGAGLAQFNDIGNMSIEEIDLLADMLVRKQQQGHFGAFWSDDEEAAELMLSPTIDIQSLWSPTLVRLHRAGVKYRVAVPKEGYRG
;
A
#
# COMPACT_ATOMS: atom_id res chain seq x y z
N HIS A 1 -31.26 -32.81 -25.83
CA HIS A 1 -29.90 -32.96 -25.30
C HIS A 1 -29.82 -32.09 -24.05
N ASP A 2 -29.51 -32.75 -22.94
CA ASP A 2 -29.70 -32.40 -21.54
C ASP A 2 -28.42 -31.80 -20.94
N GLY A 3 -28.50 -30.53 -20.53
CA GLY A 3 -27.36 -29.76 -20.04
C GLY A 3 -26.97 -30.07 -18.59
N SER A 4 -26.27 -31.19 -18.37
CA SER A 4 -25.53 -31.39 -17.10
C SER A 4 -24.07 -31.77 -17.35
N LEU A 5 -23.18 -31.11 -16.61
CA LEU A 5 -21.73 -31.28 -16.67
C LEU A 5 -21.29 -32.32 -15.64
N GLY A 6 -20.53 -33.32 -16.10
CA GLY A 6 -19.89 -34.34 -15.28
C GLY A 6 -18.73 -33.78 -14.47
N SER A 7 -18.57 -34.33 -13.27
CA SER A 7 -17.51 -34.05 -12.31
C SER A 7 -16.16 -34.62 -12.77
N THR A 8 -15.07 -33.88 -12.51
CA THR A 8 -13.66 -34.35 -12.36
C THR A 8 -12.71 -34.11 -13.55
N VAL A 9 -12.17 -32.88 -13.70
CA VAL A 9 -10.87 -32.29 -13.25
C VAL A 9 -10.85 -30.89 -13.88
N THR A 10 -10.68 -29.83 -13.09
CA THR A 10 -10.91 -28.46 -13.57
C THR A 10 -9.67 -27.83 -14.20
N GLU A 11 -9.77 -27.40 -15.46
CA GLU A 11 -8.77 -26.53 -16.13
C GLU A 11 -8.93 -25.04 -15.77
N ARG A 12 -9.34 -24.71 -14.54
CA ARG A 12 -9.42 -23.32 -14.10
C ARG A 12 -8.10 -22.87 -13.51
N ILE A 13 -7.21 -22.44 -14.39
CA ILE A 13 -6.22 -21.42 -14.06
C ILE A 13 -7.02 -20.10 -14.00
N SER A 14 -7.40 -19.64 -12.81
CA SER A 14 -8.19 -18.40 -12.68
C SER A 14 -7.35 -17.12 -12.71
N MET A 15 -6.03 -17.19 -12.73
CA MET A 15 -5.20 -16.01 -12.96
C MET A 15 -3.78 -16.43 -13.39
N LEU A 16 -3.37 -16.02 -14.59
CA LEU A 16 -1.96 -15.88 -14.94
C LEU A 16 -1.54 -14.50 -14.41
N PRO A 17 -0.56 -14.37 -13.51
CA PRO A 17 -0.08 -13.07 -13.09
C PRO A 17 0.65 -12.45 -14.29
N LEU A 18 -0.06 -11.58 -15.03
CA LEU A 18 0.46 -10.96 -16.24
C LEU A 18 1.33 -9.73 -15.93
N THR A 19 1.41 -9.31 -14.67
CA THR A 19 2.20 -8.14 -14.25
C THR A 19 2.87 -8.40 -12.92
N HIS A 20 4.21 -8.49 -12.93
CA HIS A 20 5.03 -8.27 -11.74
C HIS A 20 5.02 -6.77 -11.44
N ASN A 21 3.96 -6.27 -10.82
CA ASN A 21 3.94 -4.90 -10.33
C ASN A 21 4.65 -4.87 -8.99
N ALA A 22 5.94 -4.48 -9.00
CA ALA A 22 6.69 -4.20 -7.79
C ALA A 22 6.22 -2.85 -7.22
N ASP A 23 5.01 -2.82 -6.69
CA ASP A 23 4.42 -1.61 -6.15
C ASP A 23 5.07 -1.29 -4.80
N SER A 24 5.40 -0.01 -4.62
CA SER A 24 6.07 0.53 -3.45
C SER A 24 5.41 1.85 -3.07
N PHE A 25 5.80 2.43 -1.95
CA PHE A 25 5.37 3.78 -1.60
C PHE A 25 6.35 4.82 -2.15
N ALA A 26 5.83 6.02 -2.42
CA ALA A 26 6.63 7.18 -2.75
C ALA A 26 6.51 8.23 -1.66
N TYR A 27 7.58 8.99 -1.49
CA TYR A 27 7.60 10.11 -0.54
C TYR A 27 8.38 11.29 -1.11
N ARG A 28 8.18 12.46 -0.52
CA ARG A 28 8.91 13.70 -0.84
C ARG A 28 10.21 13.75 -0.04
N PRO A 29 11.40 13.64 -0.67
CA PRO A 29 12.67 13.65 0.06
C PRO A 29 12.91 14.94 0.84
N GLU A 30 12.39 16.05 0.32
CA GLU A 30 12.50 17.39 0.92
C GLU A 30 11.64 17.58 2.19
N ARG A 31 10.71 16.65 2.47
CA ARG A 31 9.83 16.68 3.65
C ARG A 31 10.02 15.48 4.57
N LEU A 32 11.08 14.71 4.34
CA LEU A 32 11.47 13.59 5.18
C LEU A 32 11.69 14.07 6.63
N PRO A 33 10.95 13.53 7.62
CA PRO A 33 11.13 13.90 9.01
C PRO A 33 12.55 13.63 9.53
N GLU A 34 13.02 14.49 10.43
CA GLU A 34 14.28 14.27 11.16
C GLU A 34 14.18 12.98 11.98
N GLY A 35 14.99 11.98 11.62
CA GLY A 35 14.98 10.64 12.23
C GLY A 35 14.69 9.51 11.24
N LEU A 36 14.15 9.81 10.06
CA LEU A 36 14.03 8.86 8.97
C LEU A 36 15.12 9.10 7.92
N SER A 37 15.65 8.01 7.37
CA SER A 37 16.75 8.03 6.41
C SER A 37 16.36 7.30 5.13
N PRO A 38 16.67 7.81 3.93
CA PRO A 38 16.50 7.08 2.67
C PRO A 38 17.27 5.75 2.62
N ALA A 39 18.24 5.54 3.52
CA ALA A 39 18.98 4.29 3.64
C ALA A 39 18.20 3.20 4.41
N ASP A 40 17.19 3.58 5.20
CA ASP A 40 16.43 2.71 6.10
C ASP A 40 14.92 2.75 5.78
N GLU A 41 14.62 2.75 4.49
CA GLU A 41 13.24 2.74 3.98
C GLU A 41 12.52 1.46 4.42
N SER A 42 11.32 1.64 4.95
CA SER A 42 10.48 0.55 5.45
C SER A 42 9.03 0.87 5.21
N TRP A 43 8.22 -0.14 4.91
CA TRP A 43 6.76 -0.01 4.85
C TRP A 43 6.18 0.55 6.14
N GLY A 44 6.87 0.36 7.27
CA GLY A 44 6.50 0.93 8.57
C GLY A 44 6.37 2.45 8.57
N TRP A 45 6.98 3.16 7.61
CA TRP A 45 6.85 4.62 7.49
C TRP A 45 5.41 5.06 7.22
N LEU A 46 4.58 4.23 6.59
CA LEU A 46 3.15 4.52 6.39
C LEU A 46 2.36 4.48 7.72
N LEU A 47 2.93 3.92 8.79
CA LEU A 47 2.35 3.89 10.14
C LEU A 47 3.14 4.72 11.17
N ASP A 48 4.21 5.36 10.73
CA ASP A 48 5.10 6.17 11.57
C ASP A 48 4.45 7.52 11.90
N SER A 49 4.36 7.84 13.19
CA SER A 49 3.73 9.07 13.66
C SER A 49 4.42 10.35 13.17
N ALA A 50 5.69 10.27 12.76
CA ALA A 50 6.40 11.39 12.15
C ALA A 50 5.73 11.86 10.85
N TRP A 51 5.03 10.96 10.15
CA TRP A 51 4.24 11.28 8.96
C TRP A 51 2.75 11.51 9.23
N GLY A 52 2.34 11.53 10.51
CA GLY A 52 0.93 11.65 10.91
C GLY A 52 0.20 12.80 10.20
N GLY A 53 -0.97 12.49 9.64
CA GLY A 53 -1.83 13.40 8.89
C GLY A 53 -1.35 13.72 7.47
N ARG A 54 -0.21 13.17 7.04
CA ARG A 54 0.43 13.45 5.74
C ARG A 54 0.61 12.20 4.87
N ILE A 55 0.01 11.09 5.31
CA ILE A 55 0.02 9.81 4.62
C ILE A 55 -1.27 9.66 3.83
N ALA A 56 -1.16 9.20 2.59
CA ALA A 56 -2.29 8.68 1.85
C ALA A 56 -2.14 7.18 1.58
N LEU A 57 -3.25 6.45 1.67
CA LEU A 57 -3.33 5.03 1.35
C LEU A 57 -4.42 4.77 0.33
N GLN A 58 -4.32 3.62 -0.33
CA GLN A 58 -5.37 3.16 -1.21
C GLN A 58 -6.62 2.74 -0.40
N SER A 59 -7.79 3.12 -0.89
CA SER A 59 -9.09 2.82 -0.26
C SER A 59 -9.61 1.41 -0.53
N ASP A 60 -9.05 0.71 -1.51
CA ASP A 60 -9.48 -0.64 -1.88
C ASP A 60 -9.19 -1.64 -0.76
N ALA A 61 -10.19 -2.44 -0.41
CA ALA A 61 -10.10 -3.36 0.72
C ALA A 61 -9.13 -4.52 0.48
N ALA A 62 -8.89 -4.93 -0.77
CA ALA A 62 -7.94 -6.00 -1.04
C ALA A 62 -6.51 -5.43 -1.08
N ILE A 63 -6.27 -4.42 -1.91
CA ILE A 63 -4.93 -3.89 -2.16
C ILE A 63 -4.46 -3.01 -0.98
N GLY A 64 -5.33 -2.14 -0.46
CA GLY A 64 -5.01 -1.29 0.69
C GLY A 64 -4.75 -2.10 1.96
N ALA A 65 -5.42 -3.25 2.13
CA ALA A 65 -5.13 -4.16 3.24
C ALA A 65 -3.74 -4.80 3.11
N LEU A 66 -3.28 -5.14 1.91
CA LEU A 66 -1.91 -5.66 1.71
C LEU A 66 -0.86 -4.60 2.07
N ASP A 67 -1.03 -3.36 1.59
CA ASP A 67 -0.14 -2.24 1.91
C ASP A 67 -0.10 -1.99 3.43
N ALA A 68 -1.27 -2.02 4.06
CA ALA A 68 -1.40 -1.87 5.50
C ALA A 68 -0.74 -3.02 6.28
N ALA A 69 -0.92 -4.27 5.84
CA ALA A 69 -0.29 -5.42 6.47
C ALA A 69 1.23 -5.34 6.39
N LEU A 70 1.77 -4.97 5.21
CA LEU A 70 3.19 -4.69 5.02
C LEU A 70 3.67 -3.57 5.95
N ALA A 71 2.89 -2.50 6.10
CA ALA A 71 3.23 -1.40 6.98
C ALA A 71 3.22 -1.79 8.46
N VAL A 72 2.23 -2.57 8.89
CA VAL A 72 2.12 -3.13 10.25
C VAL A 72 3.31 -4.02 10.54
N GLN A 73 3.69 -4.89 9.59
CA GLN A 73 4.81 -5.79 9.73
C GLN A 73 6.16 -5.06 9.71
N GLY A 74 6.35 -4.09 8.82
CA GLY A 74 7.53 -3.23 8.77
C GLY A 74 7.69 -2.36 10.02
N ALA A 75 6.59 -1.92 10.62
CA ALA A 75 6.57 -1.23 11.91
C ALA A 75 6.77 -2.18 13.12
N GLY A 76 6.79 -3.50 12.90
CA GLY A 76 6.94 -4.51 13.95
C GLY A 76 5.73 -4.61 14.89
N LEU A 77 4.54 -4.20 14.44
CA LEU A 77 3.32 -4.16 15.26
C LEU A 77 2.57 -5.51 15.28
N ALA A 78 2.60 -6.23 14.16
CA ALA A 78 2.09 -7.60 14.04
C ALA A 78 2.87 -8.34 12.95
N GLN A 79 2.74 -9.66 12.91
CA GLN A 79 3.26 -10.50 11.84
C GLN A 79 2.11 -11.31 11.25
N PHE A 80 2.12 -11.44 9.93
CA PHE A 80 1.14 -12.22 9.18
C PHE A 80 1.85 -13.40 8.54
N ASN A 81 1.22 -14.57 8.58
CA ASN A 81 1.84 -15.77 8.01
C ASN A 81 1.92 -15.69 6.47
N ASP A 82 0.82 -15.24 5.86
CA ASP A 82 0.71 -15.02 4.42
C ASP A 82 -0.12 -13.76 4.17
N ILE A 83 0.56 -12.66 3.83
CA ILE A 83 -0.11 -11.37 3.58
C ILE A 83 -1.07 -11.50 2.38
N GLY A 84 -0.77 -12.35 1.40
CA GLY A 84 -1.65 -12.60 0.26
C GLY A 84 -2.87 -13.47 0.60
N ASN A 85 -2.89 -14.11 1.77
CA ASN A 85 -3.95 -15.01 2.20
C ASN A 85 -4.12 -14.98 3.74
N MET A 86 -4.46 -13.81 4.27
CA MET A 86 -4.68 -13.60 5.70
C MET A 86 -5.93 -14.33 6.21
N SER A 87 -5.87 -14.84 7.44
CA SER A 87 -7.05 -15.37 8.13
C SER A 87 -8.04 -14.26 8.49
N ILE A 88 -9.29 -14.62 8.82
CA ILE A 88 -10.29 -13.63 9.25
C ILE A 88 -9.81 -12.89 10.49
N GLU A 89 -9.20 -13.60 11.43
CA GLU A 89 -8.65 -13.02 12.67
C GLU A 89 -7.49 -12.05 12.39
N GLU A 90 -6.63 -12.37 11.41
CA GLU A 90 -5.56 -11.48 10.96
C GLU A 90 -6.11 -10.21 10.28
N ILE A 91 -7.15 -10.36 9.45
CA ILE A 91 -7.85 -9.23 8.81
C ILE A 91 -8.53 -8.33 9.85
N ASP A 92 -9.23 -8.91 10.83
CA ASP A 92 -9.89 -8.16 11.90
C ASP A 92 -8.86 -7.39 12.74
N LEU A 93 -7.73 -8.03 13.09
CA LEU A 93 -6.63 -7.38 13.81
C LEU A 93 -6.06 -6.19 13.01
N LEU A 94 -5.84 -6.38 11.71
CA LEU A 94 -5.35 -5.34 10.82
C LEU A 94 -6.33 -4.17 10.73
N ALA A 95 -7.61 -4.47 10.49
CA ALA A 95 -8.67 -3.48 10.40
C ALA A 95 -8.78 -2.66 11.69
N ASP A 96 -8.75 -3.31 12.86
CA ASP A 96 -8.78 -2.64 14.16
C ASP A 96 -7.58 -1.69 14.34
N MET A 97 -6.38 -2.09 13.93
CA MET A 97 -5.20 -1.23 13.99
C MET A 97 -5.33 -0.01 13.08
N LEU A 98 -5.80 -0.22 11.84
CA LEU A 98 -6.01 0.86 10.89
C LEU A 98 -7.09 1.84 11.35
N VAL A 99 -8.20 1.33 11.88
CA VAL A 99 -9.29 2.17 12.43
C VAL A 99 -8.77 3.00 13.59
N ARG A 100 -7.99 2.44 14.51
CA ARG A 100 -7.38 3.20 15.62
C ARG A 100 -6.44 4.29 15.11
N LYS A 101 -5.60 3.99 14.11
CA LYS A 101 -4.71 4.98 13.49
C LYS A 101 -5.51 6.08 12.78
N GLN A 102 -6.57 5.73 12.05
CA GLN A 102 -7.47 6.69 11.43
C GLN A 102 -8.11 7.62 12.48
N GLN A 103 -8.59 7.08 13.60
CA GLN A 103 -9.16 7.85 14.70
C GLN A 103 -8.14 8.79 15.36
N GLN A 104 -6.85 8.46 15.30
CA GLN A 104 -5.75 9.31 15.76
C GLN A 104 -5.37 10.40 14.73
N GLY A 105 -6.05 10.47 13.58
CA GLY A 105 -5.72 11.41 12.50
C GLY A 105 -4.44 11.04 11.75
N HIS A 106 -4.07 9.76 11.77
CA HIS A 106 -2.82 9.29 11.18
C HIS A 106 -2.80 9.39 9.65
N PHE A 107 -3.90 9.04 8.99
CA PHE A 107 -4.03 9.15 7.54
C PHE A 107 -4.68 10.49 7.16
N GLY A 108 -4.05 11.20 6.23
CA GLY A 108 -4.53 12.49 5.73
C GLY A 108 -5.56 12.34 4.61
N ALA A 109 -5.43 11.30 3.79
CA ALA A 109 -6.34 11.04 2.67
C ALA A 109 -6.35 9.56 2.30
N PHE A 110 -7.38 9.14 1.56
CA PHE A 110 -7.42 7.87 0.86
C PHE A 110 -7.75 8.14 -0.60
N TRP A 111 -7.16 7.37 -1.50
CA TRP A 111 -7.41 7.46 -2.94
C TRP A 111 -7.96 6.13 -3.45
N SER A 112 -8.84 6.21 -4.45
CA SER A 112 -9.49 5.04 -5.05
C SER A 112 -9.04 4.79 -6.49
N ASP A 113 -8.46 5.80 -7.13
CA ASP A 113 -7.94 5.72 -8.49
C ASP A 113 -6.59 6.45 -8.66
N ASP A 114 -5.94 6.19 -9.79
CA ASP A 114 -4.64 6.76 -10.16
C ASP A 114 -4.62 8.29 -10.24
N GLU A 115 -5.76 8.90 -10.60
CA GLU A 115 -5.86 10.34 -10.78
C GLU A 115 -5.91 11.04 -9.42
N GLU A 116 -6.75 10.56 -8.51
CA GLU A 116 -6.78 10.97 -7.10
C GLU A 116 -5.41 10.81 -6.45
N ALA A 117 -4.76 9.66 -6.66
CA ALA A 117 -3.42 9.41 -6.13
C ALA A 117 -2.39 10.44 -6.64
N ALA A 118 -2.44 10.78 -7.92
CA ALA A 118 -1.55 11.79 -8.50
C ALA A 118 -1.84 13.20 -7.95
N GLU A 119 -3.11 13.56 -7.80
CA GLU A 119 -3.53 14.85 -7.24
C GLU A 119 -3.11 15.00 -5.78
N LEU A 120 -3.24 13.95 -4.97
CA LEU A 120 -2.76 13.95 -3.58
C LEU A 120 -1.25 14.19 -3.50
N MET A 121 -0.45 13.58 -4.37
CA MET A 121 0.99 13.84 -4.45
C MET A 121 1.37 15.19 -5.04
N LEU A 122 0.44 15.90 -5.66
CA LEU A 122 0.60 17.31 -6.03
C LEU A 122 0.18 18.25 -4.89
N SER A 123 -0.73 17.81 -4.01
CA SER A 123 -1.18 18.57 -2.85
C SER A 123 -0.06 18.81 -1.84
N PRO A 124 0.00 19.97 -1.18
CA PRO A 124 0.95 20.20 -0.09
C PRO A 124 0.59 19.43 1.20
N THR A 125 -0.52 18.71 1.26
CA THR A 125 -0.98 18.00 2.47
C THR A 125 -0.44 16.58 2.60
N ILE A 126 -0.18 15.91 1.48
CA ILE A 126 0.34 14.53 1.46
C ILE A 126 1.81 14.55 1.06
N ASP A 127 2.63 13.87 1.85
CA ASP A 127 4.08 13.82 1.66
C ASP A 127 4.61 12.40 1.43
N ILE A 128 3.81 11.39 1.79
CA ILE A 128 4.09 9.97 1.58
C ILE A 128 2.79 9.25 1.22
N GLN A 129 2.84 8.34 0.24
CA GLN A 129 1.69 7.50 -0.07
C GLN A 129 2.09 6.18 -0.74
N SER A 130 1.26 5.15 -0.57
CA SER A 130 1.37 3.95 -1.41
C SER A 130 0.96 4.28 -2.85
N LEU A 131 1.69 3.76 -3.84
CA LEU A 131 1.46 4.05 -5.23
C LEU A 131 1.58 2.81 -6.10
N TRP A 132 0.80 2.79 -7.17
CA TRP A 132 1.04 1.86 -8.24
C TRP A 132 2.13 2.37 -9.17
N SER A 133 2.88 1.44 -9.74
CA SER A 133 3.94 1.70 -10.70
C SER A 133 3.52 2.64 -11.86
N PRO A 134 2.30 2.54 -12.44
CA PRO A 134 1.84 3.45 -13.49
C PRO A 134 1.67 4.90 -13.02
N THR A 135 1.23 5.12 -11.78
CA THR A 135 1.01 6.46 -11.21
C THR A 135 2.33 7.25 -11.12
N LEU A 136 3.45 6.56 -10.84
CA LEU A 136 4.78 7.15 -10.76
C LEU A 136 5.21 7.80 -12.08
N VAL A 137 4.91 7.15 -13.21
CA VAL A 137 5.23 7.69 -14.55
C VAL A 137 4.49 9.00 -14.79
N ARG A 138 3.25 9.13 -14.28
CA ARG A 138 2.46 10.35 -14.37
C ARG A 138 3.04 11.47 -13.50
N LEU A 139 3.45 11.16 -12.26
CA LEU A 139 4.13 12.11 -11.37
C LEU A 139 5.45 12.62 -11.95
N HIS A 140 6.23 11.72 -12.57
CA HIS A 140 7.47 12.11 -13.26
C HIS A 140 7.21 13.09 -14.39
N ARG A 141 6.15 12.87 -15.20
CA ARG A 141 5.77 13.79 -16.27
C ARG A 141 5.29 15.15 -15.75
N ALA A 142 4.67 15.17 -14.58
CA ALA A 142 4.23 16.39 -13.91
C ALA A 142 5.40 17.17 -13.24
N GLY A 143 6.62 16.61 -13.22
CA GLY A 143 7.79 17.27 -12.65
C GLY A 143 7.83 17.26 -11.12
N VAL A 144 7.04 16.39 -10.47
CA VAL A 144 7.03 16.25 -9.01
C VAL A 144 8.35 15.61 -8.57
N LYS A 145 9.01 16.22 -7.58
CA LYS A 145 10.16 15.60 -6.92
C LYS A 145 9.66 14.55 -5.92
N TYR A 146 9.78 13.28 -6.30
CA TYR A 146 9.46 12.15 -5.43
C TYR A 146 10.62 11.17 -5.40
N ARG A 147 10.63 10.32 -4.37
CA ARG A 147 11.48 9.15 -4.30
C ARG A 147 10.60 7.93 -4.08
N VAL A 148 10.80 6.92 -4.93
CA VAL A 148 10.21 5.60 -4.73
C VAL A 148 11.05 4.91 -3.69
N ALA A 149 10.43 4.49 -2.59
CA ALA A 149 11.12 3.76 -1.55
C ALA A 149 11.49 2.35 -2.05
N VAL A 150 12.60 1.84 -1.54
CA VAL A 150 13.03 0.45 -1.66
C VAL A 150 13.00 -0.15 -0.26
N PRO A 151 11.82 -0.63 0.18
CA PRO A 151 11.65 -1.07 1.55
C PRO A 151 12.49 -2.31 1.82
N LYS A 152 13.16 -2.37 2.96
CA LYS A 152 13.99 -3.53 3.36
C LYS A 152 13.19 -4.83 3.44
N GLU A 153 11.87 -4.75 3.63
CA GLU A 153 10.96 -5.89 3.69
C GLU A 153 10.61 -6.44 2.29
N GLY A 154 10.98 -5.73 1.22
CA GLY A 154 10.65 -6.09 -0.16
C GLY A 154 9.51 -5.24 -0.76
N TYR A 155 9.22 -5.50 -2.02
CA TYR A 155 8.12 -4.87 -2.76
C TYR A 155 6.82 -5.65 -2.58
N ARG A 156 5.67 -5.01 -2.79
CA ARG A 156 4.40 -5.71 -2.97
C ARG A 156 4.47 -6.51 -4.28
N GLY A 157 4.12 -7.80 -4.25
CA GLY A 157 4.24 -8.71 -5.40
C GLY A 157 3.22 -9.83 -5.37
#